data_AF-A0A957RFI9-F1
#
_entry.id   AF-A0A957RFI9-F1
#
_cell.length_a   1.000
_cell.length_b   1.000
_cell.length_c   1.000
_cell.angle_alpha   90.00
_cell.angle_beta   90.00
_cell.angle_gamma   90.00
#
_symmetry.space_group_name_H-M   'P 1'
#
loop_
_entity.id
_entity.type
_entity.pdbx_description
1 polymer ?
#
loop_
_entity_poly.entity_id
_entity_poly.type
_entity_poly.pdbx_seq_one_letter_code
_entity_poly.pdbx_strand_id
1 'polypeptide(L)'
;MSSQIIQLYQEIELFSEGDPPRNTLFVLGKPPLSALASQQNQLLIIDPPLDVAARFVLEGNTAALFTAPSTGAGQGLGVSQVQTQPGGVAHLRIGDHFLDIYSQARHNVVYLPALGILAGGSFGSDSVPPSLAPDSNGDDELESLRLLAGLVKQGVQLYLPRTGTHVHDKLVIMQRLANDVAYLHAMQRIRAEGNAATDELLPTVWRTVAGEAVHEMNVEILQGG
;
A
#
# COMPACT_ATOMS: atom_id res chain seq x y z
N MET A 1 22.42 3.14 -2.66
CA MET A 1 20.96 3.23 -2.95
C MET A 1 20.53 4.64 -2.62
N SER A 2 19.85 5.35 -3.53
CA SER A 2 19.38 6.72 -3.25
C SER A 2 18.12 6.65 -2.40
N SER A 3 18.07 7.48 -1.37
CA SER A 3 16.83 7.81 -0.66
C SER A 3 16.42 9.24 -1.04
N GLN A 4 15.12 9.49 -1.07
CA GLN A 4 14.56 10.80 -1.38
C GLN A 4 13.38 11.09 -0.46
N ILE A 5 13.28 12.35 -0.01
CA ILE A 5 12.09 12.89 0.66
C ILE A 5 11.52 13.97 -0.24
N ILE A 6 10.20 13.92 -0.46
CA ILE A 6 9.45 14.88 -1.27
C ILE A 6 8.30 15.41 -0.41
N GLN A 7 8.25 16.73 -0.21
CA GLN A 7 7.07 17.39 0.35
C GLN A 7 5.96 17.40 -0.71
N LEU A 8 4.89 16.64 -0.49
CA LEU A 8 3.74 16.61 -1.39
C LEU A 8 2.74 17.73 -1.06
N TYR A 9 2.57 17.98 0.24
CA TYR A 9 1.72 19.03 0.79
C TYR A 9 2.22 19.43 2.18
N GLN A 10 1.72 20.52 2.77
CA GLN A 10 2.22 21.06 4.04
C GLN A 10 2.27 20.01 5.16
N GLU A 11 1.28 19.10 5.22
CA GLU A 11 1.21 18.03 6.23
C GLU A 11 1.58 16.64 5.69
N ILE A 12 2.11 16.55 4.46
CA ILE A 12 2.31 15.27 3.77
C ILE A 12 3.69 15.22 3.11
N GLU A 13 4.48 14.24 3.53
CA GLU A 13 5.79 13.95 2.97
C GLU A 13 5.86 12.51 2.47
N LEU A 14 6.47 12.31 1.31
CA LEU A 14 6.77 11.02 0.74
C LEU A 14 8.25 10.73 0.91
N PHE A 15 8.57 9.62 1.57
CA PHE A 15 9.90 9.03 1.58
C PHE A 15 9.93 7.86 0.61
N SER A 16 10.95 7.82 -0.25
CA SER A 16 11.18 6.74 -1.20
C SER A 16 12.63 6.25 -1.10
N GLU A 17 12.84 4.94 -1.07
CA GLU A 17 14.18 4.36 -0.99
C GLU A 17 14.35 3.02 -1.69
N GLY A 18 15.58 2.66 -2.02
CA GLY A 18 15.91 1.36 -2.61
C GLY A 18 15.65 1.27 -4.11
N ASP A 19 15.85 0.07 -4.65
CA ASP A 19 15.60 -0.26 -6.04
C ASP A 19 15.01 -1.69 -6.12
N PRO A 20 13.70 -1.85 -6.41
CA PRO A 20 12.73 -0.79 -6.72
C PRO A 20 12.41 0.12 -5.51
N PRO A 21 11.94 1.36 -5.74
CA PRO A 21 11.60 2.28 -4.66
C PRO A 21 10.53 1.72 -3.72
N ARG A 22 10.74 1.82 -2.42
CA ARG A 22 9.76 1.54 -1.37
C ARG A 22 9.27 2.86 -0.81
N ASN A 23 7.96 3.08 -0.87
CA ASN A 23 7.33 4.34 -0.56
C ASN A 23 6.71 4.30 0.84
N THR A 24 7.01 5.31 1.64
CA THR A 24 6.45 5.55 2.96
C THR A 24 5.85 6.95 2.99
N LEU A 25 4.57 7.06 3.36
CA LEU A 25 3.90 8.36 3.47
C LEU A 25 3.87 8.80 4.94
N PHE A 26 4.39 9.99 5.21
CA PHE A 26 4.28 10.65 6.50
C PHE A 26 3.12 11.64 6.44
N VAL A 27 2.18 11.50 7.38
CA VAL A 27 0.94 12.25 7.43
C VAL A 27 0.80 12.91 8.79
N LEU A 28 0.90 14.24 8.83
CA LEU A 28 0.79 15.02 10.06
C LEU A 28 -0.68 15.37 10.35
N GLY A 29 -1.28 14.64 11.28
CA GLY A 29 -2.63 14.89 11.77
C GLY A 29 -2.70 16.05 12.76
N LYS A 30 -3.84 16.75 12.75
CA LYS A 30 -4.21 17.67 13.84
C LYS A 30 -5.05 16.91 14.87
N PRO A 31 -4.87 17.14 16.18
CA PRO A 31 -5.71 16.52 17.19
C PRO A 31 -7.19 16.88 16.95
N PRO A 32 -8.13 15.97 17.26
CA PRO A 32 -9.55 16.26 17.16
C PRO A 32 -9.90 17.48 18.03
N LEU A 33 -10.90 18.27 17.60
CA LEU A 33 -11.34 19.49 18.29
C LEU A 33 -11.72 19.24 19.77
N SER A 34 -12.11 18.01 20.13
CA SER A 34 -12.42 17.59 21.50
C SER A 34 -11.18 17.40 22.40
N ALA A 35 -9.98 17.30 21.83
CA ALA A 35 -8.72 17.00 22.53
C ALA A 35 -7.77 18.22 22.61
N LEU A 36 -8.33 19.45 22.60
CA LEU A 36 -7.59 20.72 22.68
C LEU A 36 -6.64 20.83 23.90
N ALA A 37 -6.78 19.96 24.91
CA ALA A 37 -5.90 19.92 26.08
C ALA A 37 -4.53 19.24 25.82
N SER A 38 -4.40 18.41 24.77
CA SER A 38 -3.12 17.81 24.38
C SER A 38 -2.74 18.26 22.97
N GLN A 39 -2.03 19.39 22.88
CA GLN A 39 -1.44 19.95 21.64
C GLN A 39 -0.29 19.08 21.06
N GLN A 40 -0.32 17.77 21.27
CA GLN A 40 0.69 16.89 20.70
C GLN A 40 0.33 16.57 19.26
N ASN A 41 1.26 16.86 18.35
CA ASN A 41 1.16 16.45 16.96
C ASN A 41 0.92 14.94 16.87
N GLN A 42 0.03 14.54 15.97
CA GLN A 42 -0.23 13.13 15.65
C GLN A 42 0.42 12.83 14.31
N LEU A 43 1.23 11.78 14.24
CA LEU A 43 1.88 11.35 13.01
C LEU A 43 1.35 9.98 12.62
N LEU A 44 0.76 9.88 11.43
CA LEU A 44 0.45 8.61 10.80
C LEU A 44 1.52 8.30 9.76
N ILE A 45 2.16 7.14 9.87
CA ILE A 45 3.14 6.66 8.91
C ILE A 45 2.52 5.49 8.15
N ILE A 46 2.40 5.62 6.83
CA ILE A 46 1.82 4.59 5.96
C ILE A 46 2.96 3.81 5.32
N ASP A 47 2.93 2.49 5.51
CA ASP A 47 3.97 1.54 5.09
C ASP A 47 5.39 1.94 5.54
N PRO A 48 5.63 2.11 6.85
CA PRO A 48 6.96 2.43 7.35
C PRO A 48 7.99 1.35 7.03
N PRO A 49 9.29 1.70 6.86
CA PRO A 49 10.36 0.72 6.88
C PRO A 49 10.48 0.05 8.27
N LEU A 50 11.05 -1.15 8.33
CA LEU A 50 11.09 -1.97 9.55
C LEU A 50 11.86 -1.33 10.72
N ASP A 51 12.79 -0.44 10.41
CA ASP A 51 13.69 0.29 11.29
C ASP A 51 13.35 1.79 11.35
N VAL A 52 12.09 2.16 11.08
CA VAL A 52 11.60 3.55 11.10
C VAL A 52 11.98 4.29 12.39
N ALA A 53 11.89 3.64 13.55
CA ALA A 53 12.22 4.25 14.85
C ALA A 53 13.72 4.50 15.07
N ALA A 54 14.59 3.76 14.36
CA ALA A 54 16.03 4.00 14.40
C ALA A 54 16.46 5.05 13.37
N ARG A 55 15.71 5.19 12.28
CA ARG A 55 16.02 6.10 11.17
C ARG A 55 15.51 7.52 11.37
N PHE A 56 14.33 7.66 11.96
CA PHE A 56 13.64 8.95 12.06
C PHE A 56 13.43 9.35 13.52
N VAL A 57 13.46 10.65 13.76
CA VAL A 57 13.07 11.22 15.05
C VAL A 57 11.55 11.30 15.09
N LEU A 58 10.91 10.32 15.73
CA LEU A 58 9.46 10.22 15.84
C LEU A 58 9.01 10.86 17.16
N GLU A 59 8.51 12.09 17.10
CA GLU A 59 7.98 12.81 18.25
C GLU A 59 6.46 12.74 18.32
N GLY A 60 5.89 13.01 19.50
CA GLY A 60 4.44 13.06 19.69
C GLY A 60 3.76 11.68 19.60
N ASN A 61 2.50 11.67 19.17
CA ASN A 61 1.70 10.46 19.07
C ASN A 61 1.84 9.87 17.66
N THR A 62 2.77 8.93 17.48
CA THR A 62 3.04 8.29 16.19
C THR A 62 2.37 6.92 16.09
N ALA A 63 1.70 6.67 14.97
CA ALA A 63 1.14 5.37 14.63
C ALA A 63 1.50 4.95 13.20
N ALA A 64 1.59 3.64 12.98
CA ALA A 64 1.83 3.02 11.69
C ALA A 64 0.54 2.41 11.12
N LEU A 65 0.30 2.60 9.83
CA LEU A 65 -0.72 1.88 9.05
C LEU A 65 -0.03 1.13 7.92
N PHE A 66 -0.43 -0.13 7.73
CA PHE A 66 0.04 -0.94 6.60
C PHE A 66 -1.06 -1.09 5.57
N THR A 67 -0.74 -0.84 4.30
CA THR A 67 -1.68 -0.97 3.18
C THR A 67 -1.77 -2.41 2.65
N ALA A 68 -0.77 -3.23 2.95
CA ALA A 68 -0.72 -4.64 2.62
C ALA A 68 -0.33 -5.47 3.85
N PRO A 69 -0.65 -6.78 3.87
CA PRO A 69 -0.25 -7.67 4.95
C PRO A 69 1.25 -7.53 5.20
N SER A 70 1.62 -7.27 6.45
CA SER A 70 3.00 -7.19 6.83
C SER A 70 3.40 -8.51 7.49
N THR A 71 4.21 -9.30 6.79
CA THR A 71 4.86 -10.48 7.37
C THR A 71 5.86 -10.01 8.42
N GLY A 72 5.40 -9.86 9.66
CA GLY A 72 6.24 -9.54 10.82
C GLY A 72 6.40 -8.06 11.19
N ALA A 73 5.80 -7.09 10.48
CA ALA A 73 6.08 -5.68 10.77
C ALA A 73 5.42 -5.15 12.05
N GLY A 74 4.41 -5.80 12.63
CA GLY A 74 3.82 -5.33 13.89
C GLY A 74 4.73 -5.49 15.12
N GLN A 75 5.68 -6.44 15.08
CA GLN A 75 6.55 -6.76 16.21
C GLN A 75 7.93 -6.12 16.00
N GLY A 76 8.16 -4.96 16.63
CA GLY A 76 9.50 -4.35 16.71
C GLY A 76 9.68 -2.98 16.04
N LEU A 77 8.66 -2.40 15.39
CA LEU A 77 8.75 -1.04 14.81
C LEU A 77 8.99 0.07 15.85
N GLY A 78 8.67 -0.17 17.12
CA GLY A 78 8.76 0.84 18.17
C GLY A 78 7.64 1.91 18.13
N VAL A 79 6.62 1.74 17.29
CA VAL A 79 5.44 2.63 17.20
C VAL A 79 4.13 1.85 17.30
N SER A 80 3.06 2.52 17.72
CA SER A 80 1.72 1.93 17.76
C SER A 80 1.23 1.58 16.35
N GLN A 81 0.46 0.49 16.20
CA GLN A 81 -0.13 0.11 14.92
C GLN A 81 -1.62 0.42 14.91
N VAL A 82 -2.09 1.09 13.85
CA VAL A 82 -3.52 1.32 13.61
C VAL A 82 -4.18 -0.01 13.27
N GLN A 83 -5.21 -0.36 14.04
CA GLN A 83 -6.06 -1.53 13.78
C GLN A 83 -7.27 -1.09 12.97
N THR A 84 -7.48 -1.73 11.82
CA THR A 84 -8.64 -1.46 10.95
C THR A 84 -9.66 -2.59 11.01
N GLN A 85 -10.90 -2.28 10.67
CA GLN A 85 -11.98 -3.27 10.58
C GLN A 85 -12.43 -3.37 9.12
N PRO A 86 -12.47 -4.58 8.54
CA PRO A 86 -12.91 -4.78 7.16
C PRO A 86 -14.31 -4.21 6.89
N GLY A 87 -14.51 -3.65 5.70
CA GLY A 87 -15.77 -3.07 5.25
C GLY A 87 -16.02 -1.63 5.73
N GLY A 88 -15.13 -1.08 6.56
CA GLY A 88 -15.21 0.30 7.04
C GLY A 88 -14.43 1.30 6.20
N VAL A 89 -14.85 2.57 6.29
CA VAL A 89 -14.06 3.72 5.87
C VAL A 89 -13.81 4.60 7.10
N ALA A 90 -12.54 4.82 7.43
CA ALA A 90 -12.16 5.79 8.45
C ALA A 90 -11.80 7.12 7.79
N HIS A 91 -12.22 8.23 8.41
CA HIS A 91 -11.91 9.58 7.94
C HIS A 91 -11.02 10.27 8.97
N LEU A 92 -9.79 10.60 8.58
CA LEU A 92 -8.82 11.30 9.41
C LEU A 92 -8.65 12.73 8.91
N ARG A 93 -8.69 13.70 9.82
CA ARG A 93 -8.48 15.10 9.47
C ARG A 93 -6.99 15.42 9.43
N ILE A 94 -6.51 15.94 8.30
CA ILE A 94 -5.14 16.40 8.08
C ILE A 94 -5.21 17.85 7.65
N GLY A 95 -4.77 18.78 8.50
CA GLY A 95 -4.93 20.21 8.22
C GLY A 95 -6.41 20.56 7.98
N ASP A 96 -6.71 21.00 6.76
CA ASP A 96 -8.05 21.36 6.30
C ASP A 96 -8.70 20.29 5.40
N HIS A 97 -8.04 19.14 5.23
CA HIS A 97 -8.44 18.05 4.36
C HIS A 97 -8.80 16.78 5.15
N PHE A 98 -9.43 15.84 4.46
CA PHE A 98 -9.68 14.49 4.97
C PHE A 98 -8.85 13.45 4.21
N LEU A 99 -8.39 12.47 4.98
CA LEU A 99 -7.77 11.22 4.54
C LEU A 99 -8.77 10.11 4.78
N ASP A 100 -9.10 9.40 3.71
CA ASP A 100 -9.98 8.26 3.74
C ASP A 100 -9.13 6.99 3.78
N ILE A 101 -9.39 6.12 4.76
CA ILE A 101 -8.78 4.79 4.87
C ILE A 101 -9.88 3.77 4.62
N TYR A 102 -9.88 3.18 3.43
CA TYR A 102 -10.76 2.08 3.08
C TYR A 102 -10.12 0.77 3.55
N SER A 103 -10.81 0.09 4.45
CA SER A 103 -10.31 -1.13 5.08
C SER A 103 -10.95 -2.35 4.44
N GLN A 104 -10.15 -3.12 3.70
CA GLN A 104 -10.54 -4.44 3.19
C GLN A 104 -10.16 -5.52 4.20
N ALA A 105 -10.52 -6.78 3.93
CA ALA A 105 -10.22 -7.89 4.83
C ALA A 105 -8.72 -7.98 5.18
N ARG A 106 -7.85 -7.72 4.20
CA ARG A 106 -6.40 -7.93 4.32
C ARG A 106 -5.55 -6.75 3.82
N HIS A 107 -6.18 -5.73 3.28
CA HIS A 107 -5.52 -4.57 2.67
C HIS A 107 -6.17 -3.27 3.15
N ASN A 108 -5.40 -2.20 3.17
CA ASN A 108 -5.93 -0.85 3.39
C ASN A 108 -5.57 0.01 2.18
N VAL A 109 -6.54 0.77 1.69
CA VAL A 109 -6.34 1.77 0.64
C VAL A 109 -6.48 3.14 1.27
N VAL A 110 -5.48 4.00 1.04
CA VAL A 110 -5.47 5.34 1.62
C VAL A 110 -5.65 6.38 0.52
N TYR A 111 -6.64 7.24 0.66
CA TYR A 111 -7.00 8.23 -0.34
C TYR A 111 -7.13 9.62 0.28
N LEU A 112 -6.58 10.63 -0.37
CA LEU A 112 -6.75 12.03 -0.02
C LEU A 112 -7.49 12.73 -1.17
N PRO A 113 -8.83 12.77 -1.12
CA PRO A 113 -9.63 13.28 -2.24
C PRO A 113 -9.28 14.72 -2.63
N ALA A 114 -9.05 15.59 -1.64
CA ALA A 114 -8.78 17.00 -1.87
C ALA A 114 -7.50 17.27 -2.67
N LEU A 115 -6.52 16.36 -2.57
CA LEU A 115 -5.24 16.45 -3.27
C LEU A 115 -5.13 15.45 -4.43
N GLY A 116 -6.11 14.56 -4.59
CA GLY A 116 -6.05 13.46 -5.54
C GLY A 116 -4.89 12.48 -5.30
N ILE A 117 -4.43 12.30 -4.06
CA ILE A 117 -3.34 11.38 -3.73
C ILE A 117 -3.93 10.03 -3.30
N LEU A 118 -3.54 8.94 -3.95
CA LEU A 118 -4.00 7.58 -3.66
C LEU A 118 -2.80 6.67 -3.38
N ALA A 119 -2.72 6.11 -2.17
CA ALA A 119 -1.79 5.05 -1.83
C ALA A 119 -2.49 3.69 -1.96
N GLY A 120 -2.09 2.92 -2.99
CA GLY A 120 -2.72 1.66 -3.36
C GLY A 120 -2.05 0.42 -2.79
N GLY A 121 -1.03 0.58 -1.96
CA GLY A 121 -0.36 -0.53 -1.29
C GLY A 121 0.36 -1.49 -2.23
N SER A 122 0.13 -2.79 -2.08
CA SER A 122 0.77 -3.82 -2.91
C SER A 122 0.32 -3.80 -4.37
N PHE A 123 -0.70 -3.01 -4.72
CA PHE A 123 -1.26 -2.94 -6.07
C PHE A 123 -0.66 -1.80 -6.91
N GLY A 124 -0.69 -1.96 -8.23
CA GLY A 124 -0.32 -0.95 -9.21
C GLY A 124 1.18 -0.69 -9.27
N SER A 125 2.01 -1.66 -8.89
CA SER A 125 3.46 -1.57 -9.02
C SER A 125 3.93 -1.82 -10.46
N ASP A 126 4.97 -1.12 -10.87
CA ASP A 126 5.71 -1.39 -12.12
C ASP A 126 6.91 -2.32 -11.93
N SER A 127 7.10 -2.88 -10.73
CA SER A 127 8.34 -3.60 -10.39
C SER A 127 8.11 -4.97 -9.76
N VAL A 128 6.96 -5.16 -9.11
CA VAL A 128 6.57 -6.40 -8.45
C VAL A 128 5.10 -6.73 -8.74
N PRO A 129 4.69 -8.00 -8.75
CA PRO A 129 3.28 -8.37 -8.79
C PRO A 129 2.58 -7.98 -7.47
N PRO A 130 1.23 -7.94 -7.45
CA PRO A 130 0.49 -7.77 -6.20
C PRO A 130 0.74 -8.94 -5.26
N SER A 131 0.91 -8.65 -3.97
CA SER A 131 1.11 -9.67 -2.93
C SER A 131 -0.24 -10.24 -2.50
N LEU A 132 -0.35 -11.57 -2.48
CA LEU A 132 -1.43 -12.28 -1.83
C LEU A 132 -1.21 -12.27 -0.33
N ALA A 133 -2.30 -12.12 0.40
CA ALA A 133 -2.26 -12.29 1.83
C ALA A 133 -2.24 -13.77 2.25
N PRO A 134 -1.81 -14.09 3.49
CA PRO A 134 -1.87 -15.45 4.00
C PRO A 134 -3.27 -16.06 3.87
N ASP A 135 -3.32 -17.31 3.43
CA ASP A 135 -4.54 -18.09 3.18
C ASP A 135 -5.51 -17.42 2.18
N SER A 136 -5.01 -16.50 1.34
CA SER A 136 -5.82 -15.86 0.31
C SER A 136 -5.94 -16.73 -0.93
N ASN A 137 -7.12 -16.70 -1.55
CA ASN A 137 -7.40 -17.25 -2.88
C ASN A 137 -7.40 -16.15 -3.97
N GLY A 138 -7.05 -14.91 -3.63
CA GLY A 138 -7.04 -13.76 -4.55
C GLY A 138 -8.35 -12.97 -4.65
N ASP A 139 -9.45 -13.42 -4.04
CA ASP A 139 -10.75 -12.73 -4.19
C ASP A 139 -10.77 -11.37 -3.48
N ASP A 140 -10.17 -11.28 -2.29
CA ASP A 140 -10.06 -10.02 -1.53
C ASP A 140 -9.15 -9.01 -2.24
N GLU A 141 -8.07 -9.49 -2.87
CA GLU A 141 -7.17 -8.69 -3.68
C GLU A 141 -7.88 -8.15 -4.94
N LEU A 142 -8.71 -8.98 -5.59
CA LEU A 142 -9.54 -8.55 -6.71
C LEU A 142 -10.60 -7.50 -6.28
N GLU A 143 -11.19 -7.64 -5.10
CA GLU A 143 -12.10 -6.62 -4.55
C GLU A 143 -11.35 -5.30 -4.28
N SER A 144 -10.15 -5.38 -3.70
CA SER A 144 -9.28 -4.22 -3.47
C SER A 144 -8.92 -3.51 -4.79
N LEU A 145 -8.64 -4.26 -5.85
CA LEU A 145 -8.38 -3.71 -7.19
C LEU A 145 -9.61 -3.04 -7.79
N ARG A 146 -10.82 -3.57 -7.58
CA ARG A 146 -12.07 -2.92 -8.02
C ARG A 146 -12.28 -1.59 -7.30
N LEU A 147 -12.04 -1.54 -5.99
CA LEU A 147 -12.08 -0.31 -5.21
C LEU A 147 -11.07 0.71 -5.75
N LEU A 148 -9.82 0.33 -5.94
CA LEU A 148 -8.76 1.20 -6.48
C LEU A 148 -9.15 1.76 -7.85
N ALA A 149 -9.61 0.92 -8.77
CA ALA A 149 -10.08 1.36 -10.08
C ALA A 149 -11.26 2.35 -9.98
N GLY A 150 -12.14 2.17 -9.00
CA GLY A 150 -13.20 3.12 -8.66
C GLY A 150 -12.65 4.48 -8.23
N LEU A 151 -11.70 4.50 -7.29
CA LEU A 151 -11.09 5.73 -6.78
C LEU A 151 -10.26 6.46 -7.85
N VAL A 152 -9.50 5.73 -8.67
CA VAL A 152 -8.76 6.30 -9.81
C VAL A 152 -9.70 7.01 -10.79
N LYS A 153 -10.91 6.49 -10.98
CA LYS A 153 -11.91 7.14 -11.84
C LYS A 153 -12.42 8.46 -11.26
N GLN A 154 -12.43 8.63 -9.93
CA GLN A 154 -12.98 9.81 -9.24
C GLN A 154 -12.09 11.06 -9.31
N GLY A 155 -10.78 10.94 -9.58
CA GLY A 155 -9.93 12.11 -9.77
C GLY A 155 -8.54 12.02 -9.13
N VAL A 156 -7.85 10.89 -9.29
CA VAL A 156 -6.47 10.74 -8.81
C VAL A 156 -5.50 11.56 -9.66
N GLN A 157 -4.66 12.35 -8.99
CA GLN A 157 -3.57 13.14 -9.54
C GLN A 157 -2.20 12.50 -9.28
N LEU A 158 -2.07 11.74 -8.18
CA LEU A 158 -0.85 11.05 -7.80
C LEU A 158 -1.18 9.69 -7.19
N TYR A 159 -0.65 8.63 -7.80
CA TYR A 159 -0.74 7.27 -7.31
C TYR A 159 0.60 6.82 -6.71
N LEU A 160 0.53 6.27 -5.50
CA LEU A 160 1.66 5.80 -4.71
C LEU A 160 1.51 4.30 -4.46
N PRO A 161 2.18 3.43 -5.24
CA PRO A 161 2.29 2.03 -4.83
C PRO A 161 3.24 1.93 -3.63
N ARG A 162 3.10 0.89 -2.80
CA ARG A 162 4.04 0.60 -1.72
C ARG A 162 5.46 0.34 -2.25
N THR A 163 5.55 -0.34 -3.38
CA THR A 163 6.81 -0.64 -4.08
C THR A 163 6.70 -0.24 -5.55
N GLY A 164 7.72 0.39 -6.11
CA GLY A 164 7.77 0.88 -7.48
C GLY A 164 7.64 2.40 -7.59
N THR A 165 7.54 2.88 -8.83
CA THR A 165 7.50 4.32 -9.11
C THR A 165 6.11 4.90 -8.89
N HIS A 166 6.05 6.13 -8.37
CA HIS A 166 4.81 6.89 -8.28
C HIS A 166 4.38 7.38 -9.68
N VAL A 167 3.07 7.55 -9.88
CA VAL A 167 2.48 7.81 -11.21
C VAL A 167 1.47 8.94 -11.15
N HIS A 168 1.53 9.85 -12.11
CA HIS A 168 0.56 10.93 -12.27
C HIS A 168 -0.46 10.66 -13.39
N ASP A 169 -0.07 9.85 -14.38
CA ASP A 169 -0.92 9.54 -15.53
C ASP A 169 -1.96 8.46 -15.17
N LYS A 170 -3.24 8.85 -15.21
CA LYS A 170 -4.39 7.98 -14.96
C LYS A 170 -4.43 6.73 -15.85
N LEU A 171 -4.06 6.84 -17.13
CA LEU A 171 -4.04 5.69 -18.05
C LEU A 171 -2.96 4.70 -17.64
N VAL A 172 -1.80 5.18 -17.24
CA VAL A 172 -0.71 4.33 -16.73
C VAL A 172 -1.15 3.63 -15.44
N ILE A 173 -1.80 4.35 -14.51
CA ILE A 173 -2.33 3.74 -13.28
C ILE A 173 -3.31 2.62 -13.60
N MET A 174 -4.30 2.89 -14.45
CA MET A 174 -5.31 1.89 -14.85
C MET A 174 -4.68 0.69 -15.55
N GLN A 175 -3.64 0.89 -16.36
CA GLN A 175 -2.92 -0.21 -17.01
C GLN A 175 -2.20 -1.09 -15.99
N ARG A 176 -1.54 -0.49 -14.97
CA ARG A 176 -0.89 -1.25 -13.91
C ARG A 176 -1.90 -2.08 -13.10
N LEU A 177 -3.04 -1.48 -12.73
CA LEU A 177 -4.11 -2.21 -12.04
C LEU A 177 -4.70 -3.34 -12.91
N ALA A 178 -4.81 -3.15 -14.22
CA ALA A 178 -5.27 -4.20 -15.13
C ALA A 178 -4.27 -5.37 -15.21
N ASN A 179 -2.96 -5.09 -15.18
CA ASN A 179 -1.93 -6.13 -15.12
C ASN A 179 -2.04 -6.95 -13.84
N ASP A 180 -2.31 -6.31 -12.69
CA ASP A 180 -2.54 -7.00 -11.42
C ASP A 180 -3.75 -7.93 -11.50
N VAL A 181 -4.87 -7.46 -12.06
CA VAL A 181 -6.07 -8.29 -12.26
C VAL A 181 -5.76 -9.51 -13.12
N ALA A 182 -5.04 -9.31 -14.24
CA ALA A 182 -4.67 -10.41 -15.14
C ALA A 182 -3.76 -11.43 -14.44
N TYR A 183 -2.79 -10.96 -13.65
CA TYR A 183 -1.91 -11.81 -12.86
C TYR A 183 -2.69 -12.63 -11.84
N LEU A 184 -3.57 -12.01 -11.04
CA LEU A 184 -4.36 -12.71 -10.03
C LEU A 184 -5.28 -13.78 -10.64
N HIS A 185 -5.93 -13.48 -11.77
CA HIS A 185 -6.72 -14.49 -12.48
C HIS A 185 -5.88 -15.65 -13.00
N ALA A 186 -4.66 -15.38 -13.50
CA ALA A 186 -3.75 -16.44 -13.92
C ALA A 186 -3.33 -17.33 -12.74
N MET A 187 -3.06 -16.72 -11.57
CA MET A 187 -2.74 -17.44 -10.33
C MET A 187 -3.91 -18.31 -9.84
N GLN A 188 -5.14 -17.79 -9.86
CA GLN A 188 -6.35 -18.54 -9.51
C GLN A 188 -6.55 -19.77 -10.41
N ARG A 189 -6.23 -19.64 -11.70
CA ARG A 189 -6.30 -20.75 -12.65
C ARG A 189 -5.30 -21.87 -12.32
N ILE A 190 -4.05 -21.55 -11.92
CA ILE A 190 -3.09 -22.58 -11.49
C ILE A 190 -3.67 -23.42 -10.35
N ARG A 191 -4.23 -22.76 -9.34
CA ARG A 191 -4.79 -23.44 -8.17
C ARG A 191 -5.91 -24.42 -8.58
N ALA A 192 -6.74 -24.03 -9.54
CA ALA A 192 -7.82 -24.87 -10.04
C ALA A 192 -7.34 -26.04 -10.91
N GLU A 193 -6.31 -25.82 -11.73
CA GLU A 193 -5.85 -26.79 -12.74
C GLU A 193 -4.74 -27.73 -12.24
N GLY A 194 -4.10 -27.43 -11.09
CA GLY A 194 -3.13 -28.30 -10.42
C GLY A 194 -1.82 -28.56 -11.18
N ASN A 195 -1.62 -27.91 -12.32
CA ASN A 195 -0.44 -28.01 -13.17
C ASN A 195 -0.29 -26.73 -14.00
N ALA A 196 0.80 -25.99 -13.85
CA ALA A 196 1.34 -25.12 -14.89
C ALA A 196 2.72 -24.60 -14.50
N ALA A 197 3.56 -24.34 -15.51
CA ALA A 197 4.82 -23.62 -15.39
C ALA A 197 4.56 -22.21 -14.80
N THR A 198 4.72 -22.08 -13.48
CA THR A 198 4.48 -20.85 -12.72
C THR A 198 5.33 -19.70 -13.23
N ASP A 199 6.56 -20.00 -13.65
CA ASP A 199 7.54 -19.03 -14.15
C ASP A 199 7.08 -18.31 -15.42
N GLU A 200 6.16 -18.89 -16.21
CA GLU A 200 5.62 -18.26 -17.41
C GLU A 200 4.57 -17.19 -17.09
N LEU A 201 4.03 -17.17 -15.87
CA LEU A 201 3.00 -16.21 -15.47
C LEU A 201 3.56 -14.86 -15.08
N LEU A 202 4.83 -14.78 -14.69
CA LEU A 202 5.45 -13.53 -14.30
C LEU A 202 5.76 -12.68 -15.55
N PRO A 203 5.04 -11.56 -15.76
CA PRO A 203 5.29 -10.66 -16.87
C PRO A 203 6.73 -10.15 -16.84
N THR A 204 7.31 -9.89 -18.02
CA THR A 204 8.72 -9.49 -18.15
C THR A 204 9.07 -8.26 -17.32
N VAL A 205 8.13 -7.32 -17.16
CA VAL A 205 8.32 -6.11 -16.36
C VAL A 205 8.58 -6.38 -14.87
N TRP A 206 8.13 -7.53 -14.36
CA TRP A 206 8.31 -7.96 -12.97
C TRP A 206 9.38 -9.03 -12.81
N ARG A 207 10.12 -9.39 -13.87
CA ARG A 207 11.27 -10.32 -13.81
C ARG A 207 12.50 -9.62 -13.22
N THR A 208 12.36 -9.28 -11.95
CA THR A 208 13.40 -8.73 -11.09
C THR A 208 13.50 -9.62 -9.85
N VAL A 209 14.63 -9.56 -9.13
CA VAL A 209 14.79 -10.33 -7.88
C VAL A 209 13.64 -10.07 -6.90
N ALA A 210 13.18 -8.83 -6.78
CA ALA A 210 12.06 -8.47 -5.92
C ALA A 210 10.72 -9.01 -6.44
N GLY A 211 10.49 -8.95 -7.75
CA GLY A 211 9.24 -9.42 -8.36
C GLY A 211 9.12 -10.95 -8.34
N GLU A 212 10.22 -11.65 -8.58
CA GLU A 212 10.34 -13.11 -8.47
C GLU A 212 10.06 -13.57 -7.03
N ALA A 213 10.65 -12.91 -6.03
CA ALA A 213 10.41 -13.25 -4.62
C ALA A 213 8.93 -13.09 -4.22
N VAL A 214 8.25 -12.05 -4.69
CA VAL A 214 6.79 -11.89 -4.44
C VAL A 214 5.99 -12.94 -5.19
N HIS A 215 6.38 -13.28 -6.42
CA HIS A 215 5.72 -14.32 -7.20
C HIS A 215 5.83 -15.70 -6.54
N GLU A 216 7.02 -16.09 -6.11
CA GLU A 216 7.28 -17.35 -5.39
C GLU A 216 6.41 -17.45 -4.13
N MET A 217 6.37 -16.39 -3.32
CA MET A 217 5.54 -16.36 -2.12
C MET A 217 4.04 -16.46 -2.45
N ASN A 218 3.59 -15.84 -3.55
CA ASN A 218 2.20 -15.98 -4.01
C ASN A 218 1.88 -17.42 -4.46
N VAL A 219 2.83 -18.10 -5.12
CA VAL A 219 2.69 -19.51 -5.51
C VAL A 219 2.59 -20.39 -4.26
N GLU A 220 3.47 -20.18 -3.28
CA GLU A 220 3.45 -20.90 -2.00
C GLU A 220 2.13 -20.75 -1.26
N ILE A 221 1.59 -19.53 -1.16
CA ILE A 221 0.29 -19.26 -0.52
C ILE A 221 -0.83 -20.04 -1.19
N LEU A 222 -0.85 -20.13 -2.53
CA LEU A 222 -1.92 -20.80 -3.26
C LEU A 222 -1.78 -22.33 -3.30
N GLN A 223 -0.57 -22.86 -3.13
CA GLN A 223 -0.29 -24.30 -3.08
C GLN A 223 -0.33 -24.88 -1.66
N GLY A 224 -0.06 -24.06 -0.64
CA GLY A 224 -0.01 -24.45 0.77
C GLY A 224 -1.35 -24.34 1.51
N GLY A 225 -2.39 -23.77 0.88
CA GLY A 225 -3.74 -23.60 1.43
C GLY A 225 -4.81 -24.50 0.81
#